data_AF-A0A133V8U1-F1
#
_entry.id   AF-A0A133V8U1-F1
#
_cell.length_a   1.000
_cell.length_b   1.000
_cell.length_c   1.000
_cell.angle_alpha   90.00
_cell.angle_beta   90.00
_cell.angle_gamma   90.00
#
_symmetry.space_group_name_H-M   'P 1'
#
loop_
_entity.id
_entity.type
_entity.pdbx_description
1 polymer ?
#
loop_
_entity_poly.entity_id
_entity_poly.type
_entity_poly.pdbx_seq_one_letter_code
_entity_poly.pdbx_strand_id
1 'polypeptide(L)'
;MGPDPRCEDYPCHFEGQDCTWCVCPFYPCGDFRTNGKQIESDKDGKLVWDCSNCTWIHSPKVAKAVLDEIIKFTNSGKHELGKISKGKLLQLRLRLIEILNGPQA
;
A
#
# COMPACT_ATOMS: atom_id res chain seq x y z
N MET A 1 12.34 -1.32 -8.25
CA MET A 1 11.59 -2.25 -7.37
C MET A 1 10.38 -2.71 -8.17
N GLY A 2 10.01 -3.99 -8.06
CA GLY A 2 9.00 -4.66 -8.87
C GLY A 2 8.76 -6.08 -8.33
N PRO A 3 7.93 -6.90 -8.99
CA PRO A 3 7.75 -8.31 -8.60
C PRO A 3 9.09 -9.06 -8.72
N ASP A 4 9.58 -9.62 -7.60
CA ASP A 4 10.71 -10.57 -7.60
C ASP A 4 10.16 -11.94 -7.18
N PRO A 5 10.03 -12.90 -8.11
CA PRO A 5 9.52 -14.24 -7.80
C PRO A 5 10.48 -15.05 -6.91
N ARG A 6 11.69 -14.55 -6.65
CA ARG A 6 12.67 -15.18 -5.75
C ARG A 6 12.63 -14.60 -4.33
N CYS A 7 11.75 -13.63 -4.07
CA CYS A 7 11.53 -13.12 -2.73
C CYS A 7 10.94 -14.24 -1.85
N GLU A 8 11.54 -14.46 -0.67
CA GLU A 8 11.11 -15.49 0.28
C GLU A 8 9.65 -15.31 0.73
N ASP A 9 9.16 -14.07 0.69
CA ASP A 9 7.79 -13.71 1.03
C ASP A 9 6.83 -13.72 -0.17
N TYR A 10 7.23 -14.19 -1.36
CA TYR A 10 6.39 -14.19 -2.56
C TYR A 10 5.67 -15.54 -2.79
N PRO A 11 4.35 -15.54 -3.07
CA PRO A 11 3.43 -14.40 -2.97
C PRO A 11 3.04 -14.15 -1.51
N CYS A 12 3.04 -12.88 -1.10
CA CYS A 12 2.61 -12.47 0.24
C CYS A 12 1.07 -12.50 0.37
N HIS A 13 0.35 -12.29 -0.74
CA HIS A 13 -1.11 -12.23 -0.82
C HIS A 13 -1.70 -13.03 -1.98
N PHE A 14 -1.14 -12.94 -3.21
CA PHE A 14 -1.65 -13.65 -4.41
C PHE A 14 -0.60 -13.79 -5.53
N GLU A 15 -0.79 -14.75 -6.44
CA GLU A 15 0.09 -14.95 -7.60
C GLU A 15 0.01 -13.77 -8.60
N GLY A 16 1.16 -13.27 -9.05
CA GLY A 16 1.25 -12.12 -9.94
C GLY A 16 1.22 -10.76 -9.24
N GLN A 17 1.30 -10.75 -7.90
CA GLN A 17 1.38 -9.53 -7.11
C GLN A 17 2.66 -8.73 -7.38
N ASP A 18 2.59 -7.42 -7.14
CA ASP A 18 3.76 -6.53 -7.13
C ASP A 18 4.23 -6.28 -5.69
N CYS A 19 5.49 -6.63 -5.44
CA CYS A 19 6.16 -6.50 -4.13
C CYS A 19 6.94 -5.19 -3.96
N THR A 20 6.79 -4.22 -4.87
CA THR A 20 7.44 -2.89 -4.75
C THR A 20 7.20 -2.25 -3.38
N TRP A 21 6.04 -2.52 -2.79
CA TRP A 21 5.61 -2.02 -1.49
C TRP A 21 5.40 -3.15 -0.47
N CYS A 22 6.35 -4.09 -0.34
CA CYS A 22 6.30 -5.15 0.69
C CYS A 22 5.98 -4.58 2.09
N VAL A 23 6.57 -3.44 2.42
CA VAL A 23 6.10 -2.61 3.54
C VAL A 23 5.17 -1.55 2.97
N CYS A 24 3.88 -1.66 3.29
CA CYS A 24 2.88 -0.72 2.80
C CYS A 24 3.18 0.70 3.31
N PRO A 25 3.38 1.69 2.43
CA PRO A 25 3.70 3.06 2.82
C PRO A 25 2.53 3.77 3.51
N PHE A 26 1.33 3.19 3.45
CA PHE A 26 0.11 3.75 4.01
C PHE A 26 -0.30 3.14 5.35
N TYR A 27 0.47 2.17 5.87
CA TYR A 27 0.10 1.50 7.11
C TYR A 27 0.33 2.40 8.36
N PRO A 28 -0.58 2.35 9.36
CA PRO A 28 -1.95 1.87 9.28
C PRO A 28 -2.82 2.85 8.47
N CYS A 29 -3.63 2.32 7.55
CA CYS A 29 -4.44 3.14 6.64
C CYS A 29 -5.86 3.40 7.16
N GLY A 30 -6.38 2.56 8.05
CA GLY A 30 -7.72 2.73 8.64
C GLY A 30 -8.88 2.59 7.65
N ASP A 31 -8.67 1.98 6.47
CA ASP A 31 -9.66 1.89 5.41
C ASP A 31 -10.16 0.47 5.17
N PHE A 32 -11.44 0.25 5.46
CA PHE A 32 -12.12 -1.03 5.31
C PHE A 32 -12.37 -1.45 3.84
N ARG A 33 -12.31 -0.52 2.88
CA ARG A 33 -12.58 -0.80 1.45
C ARG A 33 -11.58 -1.76 0.82
N THR A 34 -10.41 -1.92 1.44
CA THR A 34 -9.34 -2.81 0.95
C THR A 34 -9.11 -3.98 1.89
N ASN A 35 -10.17 -4.46 2.56
CA ASN A 35 -10.14 -5.57 3.53
C ASN A 35 -9.24 -5.35 4.76
N GLY A 36 -8.91 -4.10 5.07
CA GLY A 36 -8.30 -3.77 6.36
C GLY A 36 -9.34 -3.81 7.47
N LYS A 37 -8.93 -4.17 8.68
CA LYS A 37 -9.83 -4.33 9.83
C LYS A 37 -9.16 -3.93 11.14
N GLN A 38 -9.95 -3.59 12.16
CA GLN A 38 -9.44 -3.53 13.53
C GLN A 38 -9.50 -4.94 14.14
N ILE A 39 -8.40 -5.38 14.72
CA ILE A 39 -8.32 -6.64 15.48
C ILE A 39 -7.81 -6.34 16.89
N GLU A 40 -8.10 -7.24 17.82
CA GLU A 40 -7.50 -7.22 19.14
C GLU A 40 -6.12 -7.90 19.09
N SER A 41 -5.12 -7.28 19.71
CA SER A 41 -3.77 -7.81 19.82
C SER A 41 -3.73 -8.96 20.83
N ASP A 42 -3.31 -10.15 20.38
CA ASP A 42 -3.14 -11.33 21.24
C ASP A 42 -2.13 -11.11 22.39
N LYS A 43 -1.26 -10.09 22.27
CA LYS A 43 -0.23 -9.80 23.27
C LYS A 43 -0.73 -9.02 24.47
N ASP A 44 -1.64 -8.07 24.26
CA ASP A 44 -2.01 -7.07 25.27
C ASP A 44 -3.46 -6.59 25.21
N GLY A 45 -4.31 -7.21 24.39
CA GLY A 45 -5.74 -6.89 24.29
C GLY A 45 -6.03 -5.54 23.62
N LYS A 46 -5.03 -4.85 23.05
CA LYS A 46 -5.23 -3.54 22.42
C LYS A 46 -5.73 -3.68 20.99
N LEU A 47 -6.59 -2.75 20.57
CA LEU A 47 -7.03 -2.67 19.18
C LEU A 47 -5.88 -2.20 18.29
N VAL A 48 -5.56 -3.00 17.28
CA VAL A 48 -4.57 -2.71 16.24
C VAL A 48 -5.22 -2.78 14.86
N TRP A 49 -4.65 -2.08 13.89
CA TRP A 49 -5.10 -2.13 12.51
C TRP A 49 -4.41 -3.28 11.78
N ASP A 50 -5.18 -4.15 11.14
CA ASP A 50 -4.70 -5.30 10.39
C ASP A 50 -4.95 -5.09 8.89
N CYS A 51 -3.88 -5.21 8.10
CA CYS A 51 -3.89 -5.14 6.64
C CYS A 51 -3.49 -6.47 5.99
N SER A 52 -3.40 -7.58 6.74
CA SER A 52 -2.95 -8.89 6.22
C SER A 52 -3.76 -9.43 5.04
N ASN A 53 -5.00 -8.96 4.85
CA ASN A 53 -5.86 -9.35 3.73
C ASN A 53 -5.98 -8.26 2.64
N CYS A 54 -5.14 -7.22 2.69
CA CYS A 54 -5.19 -6.09 1.76
C CYS A 54 -4.38 -6.38 0.49
N THR A 55 -5.06 -6.64 -0.63
CA THR A 55 -4.41 -6.86 -1.93
C THR A 55 -4.18 -5.57 -2.74
N TRP A 56 -4.78 -4.45 -2.31
CA TRP A 56 -4.85 -3.23 -3.12
C TRP A 56 -3.46 -2.69 -3.50
N ILE A 57 -2.54 -2.57 -2.54
CA ILE A 57 -1.19 -2.03 -2.79
C ILE A 57 -0.31 -2.98 -3.61
N HIS A 58 -0.67 -4.26 -3.65
CA HIS A 58 0.01 -5.33 -4.36
C HIS A 58 -0.50 -5.55 -5.78
N SER A 59 -1.57 -4.86 -6.19
CA SER A 59 -1.96 -4.80 -7.60
C SER A 59 -0.86 -4.10 -8.41
N PRO A 60 -0.31 -4.69 -9.50
CA PRO A 60 0.72 -4.05 -10.30
C PRO A 60 0.35 -2.64 -10.80
N LYS A 61 -0.92 -2.44 -11.18
CA LYS A 61 -1.47 -1.14 -11.58
C LYS A 61 -1.37 -0.11 -10.44
N VAL A 62 -1.75 -0.51 -9.24
CA VAL A 62 -1.71 0.35 -8.05
C VAL A 62 -0.27 0.62 -7.62
N ALA A 63 0.56 -0.42 -7.52
CA ALA A 63 1.95 -0.32 -7.12
C ALA A 63 2.73 0.68 -7.99
N LYS A 64 2.53 0.60 -9.31
CA LYS A 64 3.09 1.55 -10.27
C LYS A 64 2.53 2.97 -10.09
N ALA A 65 1.21 3.13 -9.94
CA ALA A 65 0.61 4.46 -9.75
C ALA A 65 1.10 5.16 -8.48
N VAL A 66 1.26 4.41 -7.38
CA VAL A 66 1.83 4.91 -6.12
C VAL A 66 3.28 5.36 -6.32
N LEU A 67 4.06 4.56 -7.05
CA LEU A 67 5.44 4.89 -7.40
C LEU A 67 5.54 6.19 -8.20
N ASP A 68 4.75 6.30 -9.28
CA ASP A 68 4.74 7.47 -10.15
C ASP A 68 4.40 8.75 -9.37
N GLU A 69 3.47 8.68 -8.41
CA GLU A 69 3.10 9.82 -7.56
C GLU A 69 4.15 10.15 -6.50
N ILE A 70 4.79 9.14 -5.88
CA ILE A 70 5.87 9.38 -4.91
C ILE A 70 7.05 10.08 -5.57
N ILE A 71 7.43 9.68 -6.79
CA ILE A 71 8.53 10.30 -7.53
C ILE A 71 8.27 11.80 -7.75
N LYS A 72 7.02 12.19 -8.03
CA LYS A 72 6.63 13.61 -8.18
C LYS A 72 6.82 14.41 -6.89
N PHE A 73 6.75 13.77 -5.73
CA PHE A 73 6.96 14.44 -4.44
C PHE A 73 8.43 14.58 -4.05
N THR A 74 9.33 13.74 -4.56
CA THR A 74 10.72 13.71 -4.07
C THR A 74 11.71 14.50 -4.91
N ASN A 75 11.33 15.06 -6.07
CA ASN A 75 12.14 15.95 -6.96
C ASN A 75 13.59 15.50 -7.26
N SER A 76 14.01 14.29 -6.87
CA SER A 76 15.42 13.91 -6.78
C SER A 76 15.71 12.50 -7.31
N GLY A 77 14.75 11.84 -7.97
CA GLY A 77 14.94 10.47 -8.47
C GLY A 77 15.19 9.41 -7.39
N LYS A 78 15.13 9.78 -6.10
CA LYS A 78 15.28 8.89 -4.95
C LYS A 78 13.92 8.65 -4.30
N HIS A 79 13.61 7.39 -3.98
CA HIS A 79 12.42 6.99 -3.25
C HIS A 79 12.57 7.38 -1.77
N GLU A 80 12.29 8.63 -1.42
CA GLU A 80 12.41 9.13 -0.05
C GLU A 80 11.04 9.23 0.64
N LEU A 81 10.41 8.08 0.89
CA LEU A 81 9.15 8.00 1.64
C LEU A 81 9.21 8.74 2.97
N GLY A 82 10.36 8.70 3.66
CA GLY A 82 10.57 9.35 4.96
C GLY A 82 10.46 10.88 4.93
N LYS A 83 10.49 11.52 3.76
CA LYS A 83 10.30 12.98 3.61
C LYS A 83 8.83 13.37 3.40
N ILE A 84 7.94 12.41 3.15
CA ILE A 84 6.52 12.66 2.92
C ILE A 84 5.77 12.45 4.23
N SER A 85 5.01 13.46 4.67
CA SER A 85 4.22 13.33 5.90
C SER A 85 3.16 12.23 5.75
N LYS A 86 2.87 11.52 6.85
CA LYS A 86 1.85 10.45 6.87
C LYS A 86 0.50 10.92 6.35
N GLY A 87 0.06 12.12 6.76
CA GLY A 87 -1.20 12.71 6.26
C GLY A 87 -1.21 12.86 4.75
N LYS A 88 -0.09 13.27 4.13
CA LYS A 88 0.02 13.40 2.68
C LYS A 88 0.03 12.06 1.96
N LEU A 89 0.66 11.03 2.54
CA LEU A 89 0.59 9.66 2.03
C LEU A 89 -0.84 9.11 2.07
N LEU A 90 -1.58 9.33 3.16
CA LEU A 90 -2.97 8.89 3.26
C LEU A 90 -3.88 9.63 2.26
N GLN A 91 -3.65 10.93 2.03
CA GLN A 91 -4.39 11.68 1.00
C GLN A 91 -4.10 11.19 -0.42
N LEU A 92 -2.84 10.87 -0.72
CA LEU A 92 -2.48 10.22 -1.98
C LEU A 92 -3.23 8.89 -2.15
N ARG A 93 -3.28 8.07 -1.10
CA ARG A 93 -3.99 6.78 -1.12
C ARG A 93 -5.47 6.96 -1.44
N LEU A 94 -6.17 7.86 -0.75
CA LEU A 94 -7.60 8.11 -0.97
C LEU A 94 -7.88 8.52 -2.43
N ARG A 95 -7.06 9.45 -2.96
CA ARG A 95 -7.15 9.88 -4.35
C ARG A 95 -6.95 8.72 -5.34
N LEU A 96 -5.93 7.88 -5.12
CA LEU A 96 -5.67 6.75 -6.02
C LEU A 96 -6.78 5.70 -5.97
N ILE A 97 -7.42 5.47 -4.82
CA ILE A 97 -8.59 4.60 -4.73
C ILE A 97 -9.72 5.13 -5.59
N GLU A 98 -10.01 6.43 -5.52
CA GLU A 98 -11.09 7.06 -6.31
C GLU A 98 -10.79 7.01 -7.82
N ILE A 99 -9.55 7.31 -8.23
CA ILE A 99 -9.15 7.30 -9.65
C ILE A 99 -9.16 5.88 -10.21
N LEU A 100 -8.63 4.90 -9.47
CA LEU A 100 -8.43 3.55 -9.99
C LEU A 100 -9.67 2.65 -9.85
N ASN A 101 -10.61 3.00 -8.96
CA ASN A 101 -11.90 2.32 -8.77
C ASN A 101 -13.09 3.12 -9.36
N GLY A 102 -12.85 4.24 -10.06
CA GLY A 102 -13.87 4.96 -10.83
C GLY A 102 -14.51 4.06 -11.92
N PRO A 103 -15.66 4.46 -12.50
CA PRO A 103 -16.43 3.60 -13.39
C PRO A 103 -15.54 3.05 -14.51
N GLN A 104 -15.43 1.73 -14.55
CA GLN A 104 -14.88 1.02 -15.69
C GLN A 104 -15.84 1.27 -16.83
N ALA A 105 -15.38 2.02 -17.85
CA ALA A 105 -16.13 2.23 -19.09
C ALA A 105 -16.48 0.88 -19.74
#